data_AF-A0A6C0KG32-F1
#
_entry.id   AF-A0A6C0KG32-F1
#
_cell.length_a   1.000
_cell.length_b   1.000
_cell.length_c   1.000
_cell.angle_alpha   90.00
_cell.angle_beta   90.00
_cell.angle_gamma   90.00
#
_symmetry.space_group_name_H-M   'P 1'
#
loop_
_entity.id
_entity.type
_entity.pdbx_description
1 polymer ?
#
loop_
_entity_poly.entity_id
_entity_poly.type
_entity_poly.pdbx_seq_one_letter_code
_entity_poly.pdbx_strand_id
1 'polypeptide(L)'
;MISIHEILIIVTIIILSLYLFKNVKENFENYPESAEQLLLADSYGQKLHAGLSDFSYSIRNKLFSQSLNSYQQITNNKKEWATPCDGTTATADMCGNLYKSKEEQECLVQPPLGKGTRVNYYLTPYNDAY
;
A
#
# COMPACT_ATOMS: atom_id res chain seq x y z
N MET A 1 -20.33 25.63 -41.32
CA MET A 1 -20.65 24.43 -42.13
C MET A 1 -19.46 23.51 -41.97
N ILE A 2 -19.60 22.38 -41.26
CA ILE A 2 -18.48 21.49 -40.95
C ILE A 2 -18.04 20.81 -42.25
N SER A 3 -16.74 20.87 -42.54
CA SER A 3 -16.18 20.28 -43.78
C SER A 3 -16.02 18.76 -43.63
N ILE A 4 -16.15 18.02 -44.74
CA ILE A 4 -15.98 16.56 -44.76
C ILE A 4 -14.61 16.14 -44.19
N HIS A 5 -13.58 16.96 -44.39
CA HIS A 5 -12.25 16.71 -43.84
C HIS A 5 -12.22 16.79 -42.30
N GLU A 6 -12.98 17.72 -41.71
CA GLU A 6 -13.09 17.84 -40.25
C GLU A 6 -13.81 16.62 -39.65
N ILE A 7 -14.85 16.13 -40.33
CA ILE A 7 -15.55 14.91 -39.94
C ILE A 7 -14.59 13.71 -39.95
N LEU A 8 -13.76 13.60 -40.98
CA LEU A 8 -12.82 12.48 -41.13
C LEU A 8 -11.74 12.50 -40.05
N ILE A 9 -11.25 13.68 -39.66
CA ILE A 9 -10.29 13.85 -38.56
C ILE A 9 -10.93 13.48 -37.22
N ILE A 10 -12.18 13.86 -36.97
CA ILE A 10 -12.87 13.52 -35.72
C ILE A 10 -13.05 11.99 -35.61
N VAL A 11 -13.45 11.34 -36.70
CA VAL A 11 -13.64 9.88 -36.72
C VAL A 11 -12.33 9.13 -36.49
N THR A 12 -11.22 9.59 -37.08
CA THR A 12 -9.92 8.94 -36.87
C THR A 12 -9.43 9.10 -35.43
N ILE A 13 -9.64 10.25 -34.80
CA ILE A 13 -9.32 10.47 -33.39
C ILE A 13 -10.12 9.53 -32.48
N ILE A 14 -11.42 9.34 -32.76
CA ILE A 14 -12.29 8.44 -31.98
C ILE A 14 -11.83 6.98 -32.12
N ILE A 15 -11.51 6.52 -33.33
CA ILE A 15 -11.03 5.15 -33.53
C ILE A 15 -9.69 4.93 -32.83
N LEU A 16 -8.79 5.90 -32.91
CA LEU A 16 -7.48 5.83 -32.27
C LEU A 16 -7.60 5.81 -30.74
N SER A 17 -8.48 6.63 -30.15
CA SER A 17 -8.70 6.63 -28.71
C SER A 17 -9.26 5.28 -28.23
N LEU A 18 -10.27 4.73 -28.92
CA LEU A 18 -10.81 3.41 -28.59
C LEU A 18 -9.74 2.30 -28.67
N TYR A 19 -8.82 2.40 -29.62
CA TYR A 19 -7.70 1.46 -29.73
C TYR A 19 -6.69 1.61 -28.58
N LEU A 20 -6.32 2.84 -28.23
CA LEU A 20 -5.32 3.12 -27.19
C LEU A 20 -5.84 2.81 -25.78
N PHE A 21 -7.13 3.05 -25.51
CA PHE A 21 -7.74 2.87 -24.19
C PHE A 21 -8.38 1.49 -23.98
N LYS A 22 -8.33 0.58 -24.98
CA LYS A 22 -8.94 -0.76 -24.90
C LYS A 22 -8.50 -1.59 -23.69
N ASN A 23 -7.27 -1.37 -23.21
CA ASN A 23 -6.66 -2.12 -22.11
C ASN A 23 -6.42 -1.27 -20.86
N VAL A 24 -6.89 -0.02 -20.82
CA VAL A 24 -6.86 0.78 -19.60
C VAL A 24 -8.04 0.33 -18.75
N LYS A 25 -7.82 -0.71 -17.96
CA LYS A 25 -8.69 -1.00 -16.82
C LYS A 25 -8.28 -0.05 -15.72
N GLU A 26 -9.11 0.95 -15.47
CA GLU A 26 -9.06 1.62 -14.17
C GLU A 26 -9.28 0.52 -13.11
N ASN A 27 -8.46 0.48 -12.06
CA ASN A 27 -8.44 -0.56 -11.02
C ASN A 27 -9.71 -0.55 -10.13
N PHE A 28 -10.88 -0.31 -10.72
CA PHE A 28 -12.15 -0.52 -10.05
C PHE A 28 -12.39 -2.02 -9.99
N GLU A 29 -12.41 -2.55 -8.76
CA GLU A 29 -12.86 -3.90 -8.51
C GLU A 29 -14.29 -4.09 -9.07
N ASN A 30 -14.55 -5.26 -9.64
CA ASN A 30 -15.84 -5.54 -10.27
C ASN A 30 -16.96 -5.52 -9.24
N TYR A 31 -17.98 -4.72 -9.46
CA TYR A 31 -19.23 -4.82 -8.70
C TYR A 31 -19.96 -6.12 -9.12
N PRO A 32 -20.57 -6.89 -8.18
CA PRO A 32 -20.77 -6.59 -6.75
C PRO A 32 -19.68 -7.12 -5.81
N GLU A 33 -18.66 -7.81 -6.31
CA GLU A 33 -17.62 -8.44 -5.49
C GLU A 33 -16.90 -7.42 -4.60
N SER A 34 -16.65 -6.22 -5.12
CA SER A 34 -16.11 -5.08 -4.38
C SER A 34 -16.99 -4.54 -3.24
N ALA A 35 -18.29 -4.86 -3.26
CA ALA A 35 -19.22 -4.47 -2.20
C ALA A 35 -19.36 -5.56 -1.12
N GLU A 36 -19.01 -6.81 -1.44
CA GLU A 36 -19.17 -7.96 -0.53
C GLU A 36 -17.86 -8.34 0.17
N GLN A 37 -16.70 -7.97 -0.40
CA GLN A 37 -15.39 -8.31 0.13
C GLN A 37 -14.70 -7.13 0.81
N LEU A 38 -13.95 -7.42 1.87
CA LEU A 38 -13.09 -6.44 2.53
C LEU A 38 -11.87 -6.11 1.67
N LEU A 39 -11.52 -4.82 1.57
CA LEU A 39 -10.47 -4.29 0.69
C LEU A 39 -9.10 -4.99 0.80
N LEU A 40 -8.75 -5.52 1.98
CA LEU A 40 -7.45 -6.16 2.21
C LEU A 40 -7.56 -7.67 2.38
N ALA A 41 -8.67 -8.28 1.97
CA ALA A 41 -8.94 -9.71 2.11
C ALA A 41 -7.87 -10.60 1.46
N ASP A 42 -7.28 -10.15 0.34
CA ASP A 42 -6.24 -10.90 -0.36
C ASP A 42 -4.90 -10.86 0.39
N SER A 43 -4.68 -9.79 1.15
CA SER A 43 -3.46 -9.60 1.92
C SER A 43 -3.62 -10.17 3.33
N TYR A 44 -4.73 -9.93 4.02
CA TYR A 44 -4.93 -10.30 5.42
C TYR A 44 -6.14 -11.22 5.57
N GLY A 45 -5.98 -12.29 6.36
CA GLY A 45 -7.09 -13.19 6.65
C GLY A 45 -8.23 -12.46 7.37
N GLN A 46 -9.46 -12.66 6.93
CA GLN A 46 -10.64 -12.05 7.54
C GLN A 46 -11.04 -12.76 8.84
N LYS A 47 -11.58 -12.01 9.81
CA LYS A 47 -12.22 -12.60 10.99
C LYS A 47 -13.62 -13.13 10.63
N LEU A 48 -14.07 -14.18 11.33
CA LEU A 48 -15.38 -14.81 11.08
C LEU A 48 -16.56 -13.85 11.28
N HIS A 49 -16.42 -12.92 12.21
CA HIS A 49 -17.38 -11.86 12.50
C HIS A 49 -16.71 -10.50 12.29
N ALA A 50 -16.30 -10.24 11.05
CA ALA A 50 -15.70 -8.97 10.69
C ALA A 50 -16.73 -7.84 10.81
N GLY A 51 -16.38 -6.80 11.55
CA GLY A 51 -17.21 -5.62 11.75
C GLY A 51 -16.39 -4.48 12.37
N LEU A 52 -17.07 -3.38 12.64
CA LEU A 52 -16.50 -2.26 13.36
C LEU A 52 -16.15 -2.69 14.80
N SER A 53 -15.11 -2.10 15.33
CA SER A 53 -14.72 -2.19 16.73
C SER A 53 -15.30 -1.01 17.51
N ASP A 54 -15.43 -1.19 18.82
CA ASP A 54 -15.79 -0.11 19.75
C ASP A 54 -14.57 0.73 20.15
N PHE A 55 -13.51 0.75 19.33
CA PHE A 55 -12.29 1.47 19.65
C PHE A 55 -12.46 2.98 19.45
N SER A 56 -12.18 3.73 20.51
CA SER A 56 -11.91 5.16 20.41
C SER A 56 -10.52 5.40 19.82
N TYR A 57 -10.29 6.63 19.33
CA TYR A 57 -8.96 7.07 18.88
C TYR A 57 -7.87 6.87 19.96
N SER A 58 -8.20 7.09 21.23
CA SER A 58 -7.25 6.90 22.34
C SER A 58 -6.93 5.43 22.60
N ILE A 59 -7.94 4.55 22.54
CA ILE A 59 -7.76 3.10 22.70
C ILE A 59 -6.95 2.56 21.53
N ARG A 60 -7.32 2.92 20.30
CA ARG A 60 -6.57 2.50 19.11
C ARG A 60 -5.12 2.94 19.18
N ASN A 61 -4.85 4.21 19.47
CA ASN A 61 -3.48 4.70 19.57
C ASN A 61 -2.67 3.98 20.67
N LYS A 62 -3.32 3.49 21.72
CA LYS A 62 -2.64 2.71 22.77
C LYS A 62 -2.36 1.26 22.34
N LEU A 63 -3.27 0.64 21.59
CA LEU A 63 -3.17 -0.76 21.16
C LEU A 63 -2.31 -0.96 19.91
N PHE A 64 -2.34 0.02 19.00
CA PHE A 64 -1.67 -0.03 17.69
C PHE A 64 -0.73 1.16 17.51
N SER A 65 -0.10 1.63 18.59
CA SER A 65 0.89 2.69 18.50
C SER A 65 2.06 2.24 17.64
N GLN A 66 2.36 3.04 16.63
CA GLN A 66 3.66 3.00 16.00
C GLN A 66 4.57 4.06 16.59
N SER A 67 5.80 3.66 16.91
CA SER A 67 6.88 4.63 17.10
C SER A 67 7.33 5.10 15.72
N LEU A 68 6.63 6.11 15.19
CA LEU A 68 6.96 6.73 13.89
C LEU A 68 8.35 7.42 13.93
N ASN A 69 8.89 7.67 15.13
CA ASN A 69 10.05 8.53 15.35
C ASN A 69 11.19 7.81 16.10
N SER A 70 11.36 6.50 15.88
CA SER A 70 12.46 5.77 16.51
C SER A 70 13.79 6.07 15.81
N TYR A 71 14.79 6.55 16.56
CA TYR A 71 16.19 6.63 16.09
C TYR A 71 16.73 5.27 15.61
N GLN A 72 16.16 4.17 16.10
CA GLN A 72 16.50 2.81 15.69
C GLN A 72 15.88 2.43 14.34
N GLN A 73 15.04 3.28 13.74
CA GLN A 73 14.41 3.08 12.43
C GLN A 73 13.66 1.74 12.31
N ILE A 74 13.07 1.27 13.41
CA ILE A 74 12.39 -0.03 13.51
C ILE A 74 11.25 -0.22 12.50
N THR A 75 10.70 0.85 11.93
CA THR A 75 9.65 0.80 10.91
C THR A 75 10.19 0.82 9.48
N ASN A 76 11.41 1.33 9.23
CA ASN A 76 11.98 1.45 7.87
C ASN A 76 12.24 0.11 7.18
N ASN A 77 12.39 -0.98 7.95
CA ASN A 77 12.65 -2.31 7.42
C ASN A 77 11.42 -3.24 7.52
N LYS A 78 10.26 -2.74 7.95
CA LYS A 78 9.02 -3.51 7.97
C LYS A 78 8.36 -3.43 6.60
N LYS A 79 8.47 -4.50 5.84
CA LYS A 79 7.80 -4.64 4.53
C LYS A 79 6.30 -4.89 4.68
N GLU A 80 5.94 -5.72 5.66
CA GLU A 80 4.55 -6.07 5.96
C GLU A 80 4.26 -5.86 7.44
N TRP A 81 3.07 -5.34 7.72
CA TRP A 81 2.58 -5.17 9.09
C TRP A 81 1.85 -6.42 9.55
N ALA A 82 1.93 -6.72 10.85
CA ALA A 82 1.16 -7.79 11.45
C ALA A 82 -0.36 -7.56 11.28
N THR A 83 -0.79 -6.30 11.37
CA THR A 83 -2.19 -5.92 11.11
C THR A 83 -2.22 -4.68 10.23
N PRO A 84 -3.31 -4.43 9.48
CA PRO A 84 -3.47 -3.18 8.75
C PRO A 84 -3.74 -1.98 9.69
N CYS A 85 -3.78 -2.23 10.99
CA CYS A 85 -3.88 -1.25 12.05
C CYS A 85 -2.50 -0.78 12.48
N ASP A 86 -2.06 0.28 11.85
CA ASP A 86 -0.69 0.75 11.97
C ASP A 86 -0.67 2.15 12.63
N GLY A 87 -1.79 2.57 13.23
CA GLY A 87 -1.94 3.89 13.84
C GLY A 87 -2.34 5.01 12.86
N THR A 88 -2.34 4.76 11.54
CA THR A 88 -2.76 5.73 10.51
C THR A 88 -4.11 5.43 9.86
N THR A 89 -4.82 4.39 10.33
CA THR A 89 -6.18 4.03 9.87
C THR A 89 -7.13 5.23 9.91
N ALA A 90 -7.90 5.42 8.82
CA ALA A 90 -8.80 6.56 8.62
C ALA A 90 -9.76 6.81 9.81
N THR A 91 -10.33 5.75 10.38
CA THR A 91 -11.18 5.82 11.58
C THR A 91 -10.77 4.75 12.60
N ALA A 92 -11.03 5.00 13.88
CA ALA A 92 -10.58 4.13 14.97
C ALA A 92 -11.34 2.81 15.07
N ASP A 93 -12.63 2.85 14.75
CA ASP A 93 -13.57 1.74 14.74
C ASP A 93 -13.25 0.69 13.66
N MET A 94 -12.67 1.08 12.53
CA MET A 94 -12.28 0.14 11.46
C MET A 94 -11.13 -0.80 11.87
N CYS A 95 -10.48 -0.53 12.99
CA CYS A 95 -9.29 -1.24 13.40
C CYS A 95 -9.59 -2.45 14.31
N GLY A 96 -8.85 -3.55 14.13
CA GLY A 96 -8.77 -4.66 15.09
C GLY A 96 -9.85 -5.74 14.95
N ASN A 97 -11.00 -5.45 14.36
CA ASN A 97 -12.09 -6.43 14.21
C ASN A 97 -12.32 -6.95 12.78
N LEU A 98 -11.76 -6.30 11.75
CA LEU A 98 -11.93 -6.74 10.37
C LEU A 98 -10.98 -7.89 9.98
N TYR A 99 -9.70 -7.75 10.34
CA TYR A 99 -8.63 -8.64 9.87
C TYR A 99 -7.94 -9.37 11.03
N LYS A 100 -7.43 -10.57 10.75
CA LYS A 100 -6.55 -11.33 11.63
C LYS A 100 -5.14 -10.74 11.59
N SER A 101 -4.43 -10.87 12.71
CA SER A 101 -3.00 -10.58 12.73
C SER A 101 -2.26 -11.65 11.94
N LYS A 102 -1.38 -11.23 11.05
CA LYS A 102 -0.32 -12.05 10.49
C LYS A 102 0.80 -12.19 11.51
N GLU A 103 1.58 -13.25 11.34
CA GLU A 103 2.90 -13.33 11.96
C GLU A 103 3.83 -12.35 11.23
N GLU A 104 4.56 -11.54 11.99
CA GLU A 104 5.54 -10.63 11.42
C GLU A 104 6.73 -11.46 10.91
N GLN A 105 6.90 -11.53 9.59
CA GLN A 105 8.11 -12.10 9.03
C GLN A 105 9.24 -11.11 9.26
N GLU A 106 10.22 -11.49 10.08
CA GLU A 106 11.48 -10.77 10.16
C GLU A 106 12.14 -10.83 8.78
N CYS A 107 12.02 -9.74 8.02
CA CYS A 107 12.87 -9.53 6.87
C CYS A 107 14.29 -9.30 7.40
N LEU A 108 15.05 -10.39 7.55
CA LEU A 108 16.49 -10.34 7.69
C LEU A 108 17.08 -9.87 6.36
N VAL A 109 16.86 -8.60 6.03
CA VAL A 109 17.61 -7.92 4.99
C VAL A 109 19.03 -7.82 5.54
N GLN A 110 19.84 -8.82 5.24
CA GLN A 110 21.25 -8.76 5.57
C GLN A 110 21.81 -7.52 4.85
N PRO A 111 22.39 -6.56 5.58
CA PRO A 111 23.06 -5.45 4.92
C PRO A 111 24.17 -6.01 4.04
N PRO A 112 24.50 -5.36 2.91
CA PRO A 112 25.59 -5.81 2.05
C PRO A 112 26.88 -5.93 2.87
N LEU A 113 27.41 -7.15 2.97
CA LEU A 113 28.65 -7.49 3.65
C LEU A 113 29.83 -7.13 2.74
N GLY A 114 30.31 -5.89 2.81
CA GLY A 114 31.45 -5.44 2.02
C GLY A 114 32.32 -4.43 2.77
N LYS A 115 33.59 -4.30 2.34
CA LYS A 115 34.54 -3.32 2.87
C LYS A 115 34.20 -1.94 2.31
N GLY A 116 33.38 -1.17 3.02
CA GLY A 116 32.97 0.17 2.61
C GLY A 116 32.18 0.88 3.72
N THR A 117 32.09 2.21 3.65
CA THR A 117 31.27 2.97 4.59
C THR A 117 29.80 2.78 4.23
N ARG A 118 28.99 2.35 5.20
CA ARG A 118 27.55 2.09 5.00
C ARG A 118 26.78 3.40 4.99
N VAL A 119 26.07 3.68 3.91
CA VAL A 119 25.08 4.78 3.82
C VAL A 119 23.75 4.19 3.35
N ASN A 120 22.80 4.05 4.28
CA ASN A 120 21.53 3.35 4.07
C ASN A 120 21.73 1.91 3.57
N TYR A 121 21.17 1.58 2.39
CA TYR A 121 21.28 0.26 1.75
C TYR A 121 22.57 0.10 0.91
N TYR A 122 23.32 1.18 0.69
CA TYR A 122 24.47 1.18 -0.21
C TYR A 122 25.80 1.15 0.56
N LEU A 123 26.80 0.53 -0.06
CA LEU A 123 28.20 0.64 0.35
C LEU A 123 28.87 1.71 -0.51
N THR A 124 29.49 2.69 0.13
CA THR A 124 30.42 3.58 -0.58
C THR A 124 31.81 2.95 -0.58
N PRO A 125 32.65 3.24 -1.60
CA PRO A 125 34.06 2.93 -1.54
C PRO A 125 34.67 3.48 -0.24
N TYR A 126 35.60 2.71 0.33
CA TYR A 126 36.37 3.16 1.50
C TYR A 126 37.27 4.33 1.07
N ASN A 127 37.02 5.52 1.61
CA ASN A 127 37.87 6.70 1.41
C ASN A 127 38.51 7.05 2.76
N ASP A 128 39.83 6.95 2.84
CA ASP A 128 40.68 7.14 4.02
C ASP A 128 40.78 8.61 4.49
N ALA A 129 39.79 9.45 4.18
CA ALA A 129 39.92 10.91 4.24
C ALA A 129 39.50 11.56 5.57
N TYR A 130 39.34 10.81 6.66
CA TYR A 130 39.15 11.34 8.01
C TYR A 130 39.93 10.54 9.04
#